data_AF-A0A822I0N2-F1
#
_entry.id   AF-A0A822I0N2-F1
#
_cell.length_a   1.000
_cell.length_b   1.000
_cell.length_c   1.000
_cell.angle_alpha   90.00
_cell.angle_beta   90.00
_cell.angle_gamma   90.00
#
_symmetry.space_group_name_H-M   'P 1'
#
loop_
_entity.id
_entity.type
_entity.pdbx_description
1 polymer ?
#
loop_
_entity_poly.entity_id
_entity_poly.type
_entity_poly.pdbx_seq_one_letter_code
_entity_poly.pdbx_strand_id
1 'polypeptide(L)' 'MQHSCSHTCQHVDETNVRQWNLYTKIDKYNLQCYNEKHDDSGKDVFRAWEEQLDRSK' A
#
# COMPACT_ATOMS: atom_id res chain seq x y z
N MET A 1 -8.69 -20.73 -6.45
CA MET A 1 -8.12 -22.08 -6.66
C MET A 1 -7.93 -22.73 -5.29
N GLN A 2 -8.63 -23.84 -5.01
CA GLN A 2 -8.53 -24.55 -3.73
C GLN A 2 -7.27 -25.42 -3.72
N HIS A 3 -6.39 -25.22 -2.74
CA HIS A 3 -5.29 -26.14 -2.44
C HIS A 3 -5.53 -26.79 -1.09
N SER A 4 -5.18 -28.08 -0.98
CA SER A 4 -5.35 -28.89 0.23
C SER A 4 -4.25 -28.57 1.23
N CYS A 5 -4.59 -27.85 2.31
CA CYS A 5 -3.73 -27.69 3.47
C CYS A 5 -4.35 -28.44 4.67
N SER A 6 -3.53 -29.20 5.40
CA SER A 6 -3.93 -30.11 6.49
C SER A 6 -4.35 -29.41 7.80
N HIS A 7 -4.46 -28.08 7.82
CA HIS A 7 -4.74 -27.31 9.02
C HIS A 7 -5.81 -26.24 8.75
N THR A 8 -6.53 -25.83 9.80
CA THR A 8 -7.51 -24.74 9.79
C THR A 8 -6.82 -23.39 9.55
N CYS A 9 -6.32 -23.18 8.35
CA CYS A 9 -5.79 -21.89 7.94
C CYS A 9 -6.98 -20.97 7.65
N GLN A 10 -7.09 -19.90 8.44
CA GLN A 10 -7.97 -18.78 8.12
C GLN A 10 -7.42 -18.13 6.85
N HIS A 11 -7.89 -18.58 5.69
CA HIS A 11 -7.66 -17.88 4.45
C HIS A 11 -8.33 -16.51 4.57
N VAL A 12 -7.51 -15.47 4.64
CA VAL A 12 -7.98 -14.09 4.62
C VAL A 12 -8.68 -13.91 3.28
N ASP A 13 -9.98 -13.64 3.33
CA ASP A 13 -10.77 -13.36 2.13
C ASP A 13 -10.11 -12.21 1.33
N GLU A 14 -9.96 -12.38 0.02
CA GLU A 14 -9.44 -11.33 -0.88
C GLU A 14 -10.21 -10.02 -0.72
N THR A 15 -11.49 -10.07 -0.32
CA THR A 15 -12.27 -8.86 -0.02
C THR A 15 -11.70 -8.04 1.15
N ASN A 16 -11.01 -8.67 2.10
CA ASN A 16 -10.38 -8.01 3.25
C ASN A 16 -9.04 -7.34 2.91
N VAL A 17 -8.44 -7.60 1.74
CA VAL A 17 -7.16 -6.99 1.34
C VAL A 17 -7.25 -5.45 1.31
N ARG A 18 -8.43 -4.90 0.99
CA ARG A 18 -8.68 -3.45 1.04
C ARG A 18 -8.54 -2.86 2.44
N GLN A 19 -8.82 -3.63 3.50
CA GLN A 19 -8.69 -3.13 4.87
C GLN A 19 -7.23 -2.86 5.27
N TRP A 20 -6.30 -3.56 4.62
CA TRP A 20 -4.85 -3.45 4.85
C TRP A 20 -4.16 -2.50 3.88
N ASN A 21 -4.89 -1.92 2.93
CA ASN A 21 -4.36 -0.92 2.03
C ASN A 21 -4.13 0.39 2.79
N LEU A 22 -2.94 0.55 3.39
CA LEU A 22 -2.56 1.75 4.13
C LEU A 22 -2.44 2.97 3.23
N TYR A 23 -2.14 2.77 1.94
CA TYR A 23 -2.01 3.87 0.98
C TYR A 23 -3.30 4.70 0.89
N THR A 24 -4.48 4.07 0.96
CA THR A 24 -5.77 4.79 0.93
C THR A 24 -6.11 5.51 2.24
N LYS A 25 -5.33 5.29 3.31
CA LYS A 25 -5.54 5.86 4.64
C LYS A 25 -4.59 7.01 4.97
N ILE A 26 -3.58 7.25 4.13
CA ILE A 26 -2.61 8.33 4.33
C ILE A 26 -3.25 9.67 3.91
N ASP A 27 -3.28 10.63 4.83
CA ASP A 27 -3.58 12.02 4.50
C ASP A 27 -2.36 12.68 3.87
N LYS A 28 -2.33 12.72 2.53
CA LYS A 28 -1.23 13.30 1.77
C LYS A 28 -1.17 14.84 1.83
N TYR A 29 -2.24 15.50 2.29
CA TYR A 29 -2.27 16.97 2.37
C TYR A 29 -1.59 17.51 3.63
N ASN A 30 -1.58 16.70 4.69
CA ASN A 30 -0.93 17.04 5.96
C ASN A 30 0.36 16.26 6.20
N LEU A 31 0.87 15.56 5.18
CA LEU A 31 2.11 14.82 5.26
C LEU A 31 3.29 15.79 5.38
N GLN A 32 4.11 15.60 6.42
CA GLN A 32 5.36 16.33 6.59
C GLN A 32 6.52 15.34 6.59
N CYS A 33 7.49 15.57 5.71
CA CYS A 33 8.73 14.82 5.70
C CYS A 33 9.88 15.75 6.10
N TYR A 34 10.79 15.25 6.94
CA TYR A 34 11.98 16.00 7.32
C TYR A 34 13.08 15.82 6.27
N ASN A 35 13.81 16.88 5.95
CA ASN A 35 14.86 16.91 4.92
C ASN A 35 14.38 16.54 3.51
N GLU A 36 13.20 16.99 3.11
CA GLU A 36 12.77 16.87 1.72
C GLU A 36 13.79 17.57 0.80
N LYS A 37 14.14 16.90 -0.31
CA LYS A 37 15.04 17.48 -1.32
C LYS A 37 14.39 18.66 -2.03
N HIS A 38 13.09 18.56 -2.26
CA HIS A 38 12.21 19.59 -2.81
C HIS A 38 10.96 19.62 -1.96
N ASP A 39 10.42 20.81 -1.68
CA ASP A 39 9.17 20.95 -0.94
C ASP A 39 8.09 20.02 -1.52
N ASP A 40 7.34 19.37 -0.62
CA ASP A 40 6.23 18.48 -0.95
C ASP A 40 6.64 17.14 -1.61
N SER A 41 7.93 16.87 -1.84
CA SER A 41 8.36 15.65 -2.54
C SER A 41 8.17 14.36 -1.74
N GLY A 42 7.97 14.44 -0.42
CA GLY A 42 7.76 13.27 0.43
C GLY A 42 6.50 12.47 0.05
N LYS A 43 5.48 13.12 -0.53
CA LYS A 43 4.23 12.47 -0.94
C LYS A 43 4.40 11.51 -2.13
N ASP A 44 5.45 11.71 -2.94
CA ASP A 44 5.71 10.94 -4.16
C ASP A 44 6.33 9.56 -3.87
N VAL A 45 6.83 9.35 -2.64
CA VAL A 45 7.35 8.07 -2.17
C VAL A 45 6.22 7.05 -1.97
N PHE A 46 5.03 7.51 -1.61
CA PHE A 46 3.88 6.64 -1.36
C PHE A 46 3.14 6.35 -2.67
N ARG A 47 3.07 5.06 -3.05
CA ARG A 47 2.41 4.58 -4.27
C ARG A 47 1.35 3.52 -3.97
N ALA A 48 0.30 3.48 -4.80
CA ALA A 48 -0.66 2.38 -4.78
C ALA A 48 0.05 1.08 -5.14
N TRP A 49 -0.46 -0.06 -4.64
CA TRP A 49 0.13 -1.37 -4.90
C TRP A 49 0.26 -1.66 -6.40
N GLU A 50 -0.77 -1.29 -7.16
CA GLU A 50 -0.89 -1.46 -8.61
C GLU A 50 0.17 -0.64 -9.38
N GLU A 51 0.70 0.43 -8.78
CA GLU A 51 1.68 1.32 -9.39
C GLU A 51 3.13 1.01 -8.95
N GLN A 52 3.36 0.09 -8.02
CA GLN A 52 4.71 -0.17 -7.48
C GLN A 52 5.70 -0.73 -8.52
N LEU A 53 5.20 -1.37 -9.57
CA LEU A 53 6.03 -1.92 -10.66
C LEU A 53 6.26 -0.94 -11.81
N ASP A 54 5.55 0.20 -11.82
CA ASP A 54 5.73 1.23 -12.84
C ASP A 54 6.99 2.07 -12.55
N ARG A 55 7.96 1.97 -13.47
CA ARG A 55 9.27 2.66 -13.40
C ARG A 55 9.30 3.95 -14.20
N SER A 56 8.21 4.33 -14.86
CA SER A 56 8.11 5.58 -15.60
C SER A 56 7.97 6.81 -14.69
N LYS A 57 7.51 6.60 -13.45
CA LYS A 57 7.42 7.58 -12.37
C LYS A 57 8.64 7.52 -11.45
#